data_AF-A0A0D1A7M2-F1
#
_entry.id   AF-A0A0D1A7M2-F1
#
_cell.length_a   1.000
_cell.length_b   1.000
_cell.length_c   1.000
_cell.angle_alpha   90.00
_cell.angle_beta   90.00
_cell.angle_gamma   90.00
#
_symmetry.space_group_name_H-M   'P 1'
#
loop_
_entity.id
_entity.type
_entity.pdbx_description
1 polymer ?
#
loop_
_entity_poly.entity_id
_entity_poly.type
_entity_poly.pdbx_seq_one_letter_code
_entity_poly.pdbx_strand_id
1 'polypeptide(L)'
;MLSVDESLSEKDAVGIGRKGTINSPQLLKAPFWTVDTLFFLTPESETSLLFIYSLCQIIPWKKFDESTGVPSLSKNTIEKIKILIPDKNEQSKIGMLFEHTNNLIAANQRQQNKPWKDHPP
;
A
#
# COMPACT_ATOMS: atom_id res chain seq x y z
N MET A 1 -1.44 -22.14 15.33
CA MET A 1 -1.99 -20.98 16.05
C MET A 1 -3.40 -20.79 15.53
N LEU A 2 -4.41 -21.12 16.33
CA LEU A 2 -5.83 -21.10 15.98
C LEU A 2 -6.46 -19.97 16.83
N SER A 3 -7.04 -18.98 16.17
CA SER A 3 -7.43 -17.64 16.66
C SER A 3 -6.28 -16.62 16.75
N VAL A 4 -6.56 -15.44 16.19
CA VAL A 4 -5.75 -14.22 16.30
C VAL A 4 -6.74 -13.19 16.83
N ASP A 5 -7.00 -13.22 18.15
CA ASP A 5 -8.01 -12.37 18.78
C ASP A 5 -7.61 -10.88 18.82
N GLU A 6 -6.35 -10.58 18.50
CA GLU A 6 -5.79 -9.23 18.44
C GLU A 6 -5.33 -8.89 17.03
N SER A 7 -5.54 -7.64 16.61
CA SER A 7 -5.04 -7.07 15.36
C SER A 7 -3.51 -7.05 15.33
N LEU A 8 -2.94 -7.21 14.14
CA LEU A 8 -1.48 -7.17 13.97
C LEU A 8 -0.93 -5.74 14.00
N SER A 9 -1.74 -4.76 13.58
CA SER A 9 -1.37 -3.34 13.58
C SER A 9 -2.60 -2.45 13.74
N GLU A 10 -2.44 -1.43 14.59
CA GLU A 10 -3.36 -0.31 14.77
C GLU A 10 -3.02 0.90 13.88
N LYS A 11 -2.01 0.76 13.02
CA LYS A 11 -1.61 1.81 12.07
C LYS A 11 -1.79 1.32 10.64
N ASP A 12 -2.28 2.18 9.76
CA ASP A 12 -2.34 1.92 8.33
C ASP A 12 -0.96 1.54 7.77
N ALA A 13 -0.94 0.68 6.76
CA ALA A 13 0.29 0.13 6.19
C ALA A 13 0.18 -0.08 4.67
N VAL A 14 1.31 -0.38 4.03
CA VAL A 14 1.35 -0.88 2.65
C VAL A 14 1.59 -2.38 2.68
N GLY A 15 0.68 -3.18 2.13
CA GLY A 15 0.82 -4.62 1.98
C GLY A 15 1.51 -4.99 0.67
N ILE A 16 2.40 -5.99 0.71
CA ILE A 16 3.07 -6.60 -0.45
C ILE A 16 2.92 -8.12 -0.34
N GLY A 17 2.42 -8.76 -1.39
CA GLY A 17 2.29 -10.21 -1.41
C GLY A 17 3.64 -10.90 -1.31
N ARG A 18 3.74 -11.90 -0.42
CA ARG A 18 4.91 -12.77 -0.26
C ARG A 18 4.88 -13.96 -1.20
N LYS A 19 3.69 -14.50 -1.49
CA LYS A 19 3.47 -15.65 -2.39
C LYS A 19 2.26 -15.41 -3.29
N GLY A 20 2.33 -15.85 -4.53
CA GLY A 20 1.28 -15.66 -5.53
C GLY A 20 1.36 -14.26 -6.13
N THR A 21 0.52 -13.34 -5.66
CA THR A 21 0.47 -11.97 -6.19
C THR A 21 1.50 -11.06 -5.53
N ILE A 22 2.75 -11.16 -5.96
CA ILE A 22 3.87 -10.38 -5.37
C ILE A 22 3.98 -8.93 -5.90
N ASN A 23 3.26 -8.60 -6.97
CA ASN A 23 3.40 -7.33 -7.70
C ASN A 23 2.16 -6.43 -7.63
N SER A 24 1.30 -6.62 -6.63
CA SER A 24 0.10 -5.81 -6.42
C SER A 24 0.12 -5.23 -5.00
N PRO A 25 0.85 -4.12 -4.77
CA PRO A 25 0.83 -3.44 -3.49
C PRO A 25 -0.58 -2.99 -3.11
N GLN A 26 -0.90 -3.00 -1.82
CA GLN A 26 -2.21 -2.59 -1.32
C GLN A 26 -2.08 -1.63 -0.14
N LEU A 27 -3.00 -0.68 -0.02
CA LEU A 27 -3.16 0.08 1.22
C LEU A 27 -3.97 -0.75 2.21
N LEU A 28 -3.39 -1.00 3.37
CA LEU A 28 -4.01 -1.70 4.49
C LEU A 28 -4.54 -0.66 5.48
N LYS A 29 -5.83 -0.73 5.78
CA LYS A 29 -6.49 0.15 6.74
C LYS A 29 -6.54 -0.51 8.11
N ALA A 30 -6.11 0.21 9.13
CA ALA A 30 -6.17 -0.27 10.51
C ALA A 30 -7.61 -0.27 11.06
N PRO A 31 -7.91 -1.17 12.02
CA PRO A 31 -7.06 -2.29 12.43
C PRO A 31 -7.02 -3.37 11.34
N PHE A 32 -5.87 -4.03 11.17
CA PHE A 32 -5.77 -5.15 10.21
C PHE A 32 -5.06 -6.38 10.78
N TRP A 33 -5.38 -7.52 10.17
CA TRP A 33 -4.73 -8.81 10.36
C TRP A 33 -4.05 -9.20 9.06
N THR A 34 -2.95 -9.94 9.15
CA THR A 34 -2.30 -10.51 7.97
C THR A 34 -2.21 -12.02 8.12
N VAL A 35 -2.13 -12.71 6.99
CA VAL A 35 -1.76 -14.12 6.92
C VAL A 35 -0.28 -14.25 6.55
N ASP A 36 0.27 -15.46 6.57
CA ASP A 36 1.68 -15.75 6.31
C ASP A 36 2.15 -15.47 4.87
N THR A 37 1.22 -15.12 3.97
CA THR A 37 1.45 -14.78 2.57
C THR A 37 1.51 -13.28 2.28
N LEU A 38 1.49 -12.41 3.29
CA LEU A 38 1.55 -10.96 3.14
C LEU A 38 2.66 -10.35 4.00
N PHE A 39 3.50 -9.51 3.40
CA PHE A 39 4.35 -8.57 4.13
C PHE A 39 3.68 -7.20 4.19
N PHE A 40 4.02 -6.39 5.17
CA PHE A 40 3.55 -5.01 5.25
C PHE A 40 4.67 -4.04 5.65
N LEU A 41 4.53 -2.80 5.20
CA LEU A 41 5.41 -1.69 5.53
C LEU A 41 4.61 -0.62 6.27
N THR A 42 5.12 -0.19 7.43
CA THR A 42 4.62 0.97 8.15
C THR A 42 5.60 2.13 8.00
N PRO A 43 5.14 3.37 7.80
CA PRO A 43 6.02 4.52 7.73
C PRO A 43 6.78 4.70 9.04
N GLU A 44 8.09 4.90 8.93
CA GLU A 44 8.86 5.54 9.98
C GLU A 44 8.49 7.03 10.01
N SER A 45 8.56 7.66 11.19
CA SER A 45 8.05 9.01 11.45
C SER A 45 8.35 10.01 10.33
N GLU A 46 7.37 10.87 10.04
CA GLU A 46 7.41 11.96 9.04
C GLU A 46 7.31 11.54 7.56
N THR A 47 7.33 10.25 7.23
CA THR A 47 7.09 9.79 5.84
C THR A 47 5.61 9.49 5.59
N SER A 48 5.07 10.03 4.49
CA SER A 48 3.69 9.76 4.05
C SER A 48 3.52 8.30 3.63
N LEU A 49 2.47 7.64 4.13
CA LEU A 49 2.10 6.29 3.70
C LEU A 49 1.81 6.23 2.19
N LEU A 50 1.21 7.28 1.62
CA LEU A 50 0.93 7.35 0.19
C LEU A 50 2.22 7.46 -0.63
N PHE A 51 3.26 8.13 -0.12
CA PHE A 51 4.57 8.12 -0.76
C PHE A 51 5.16 6.71 -0.80
N ILE A 52 5.13 5.98 0.33
CA ILE A 52 5.61 4.58 0.40
C ILE A 52 4.82 3.70 -0.57
N TYR A 53 3.50 3.86 -0.60
CA TYR A 53 2.63 3.12 -1.51
C TYR A 53 2.99 3.38 -2.98
N SER A 54 3.17 4.65 -3.36
CA SER A 54 3.60 5.02 -4.71
C SER A 54 4.97 4.46 -5.07
N LEU A 55 5.90 4.45 -4.13
CA LEU A 55 7.21 3.82 -4.30
C LEU A 55 7.07 2.31 -4.54
N CYS A 56 6.24 1.62 -3.76
CA CYS A 56 5.97 0.20 -3.96
C CYS A 56 5.33 -0.08 -5.33
N GLN A 57 4.51 0.82 -5.88
CA GLN A 57 3.91 0.62 -7.20
C GLN A 57 4.92 0.68 -8.36
N ILE A 58 6.01 1.43 -8.21
CA ILE A 58 7.02 1.56 -9.28
C ILE A 58 8.11 0.48 -9.24
N ILE A 59 8.20 -0.28 -8.15
CA ILE A 59 9.18 -1.37 -8.03
C ILE A 59 8.76 -2.52 -8.98
N PRO A 60 9.67 -3.01 -9.84
CA PRO A 60 9.37 -4.12 -10.75
C PRO A 60 9.47 -5.46 -10.01
N TRP A 61 8.55 -5.73 -9.08
CA TRP A 61 8.58 -6.86 -8.13
C TRP A 61 8.88 -8.23 -8.77
N LYS A 62 8.35 -8.50 -9.96
CA LYS A 62 8.58 -9.77 -10.67
C LYS A 62 10.05 -10.02 -11.02
N LYS A 63 10.89 -8.98 -11.11
CA LYS A 63 12.34 -9.14 -11.30
C LYS A 63 13.05 -9.76 -10.09
N PHE A 64 12.39 -9.73 -8.93
CA PHE A 64 12.91 -10.23 -7.67
C PHE A 64 12.24 -11.54 -7.24
N ASP A 65 11.46 -12.17 -8.12
CA ASP A 65 10.87 -13.48 -7.86
C ASP A 65 11.97 -14.53 -7.65
N GLU A 66 11.86 -15.27 -6.55
CA GLU A 66 12.83 -16.30 -6.15
C GLU A 66 12.33 -17.72 -6.47
N SER A 67 11.20 -17.84 -7.16
CA SER A 67 10.55 -19.12 -7.44
C SER A 67 10.47 -19.43 -8.93
N THR A 68 10.26 -20.72 -9.24
CA THR A 68 10.01 -21.22 -10.60
C THR A 68 8.54 -21.52 -10.89
N GLY A 69 7.68 -21.42 -9.86
CA GLY A 69 6.26 -21.79 -9.93
C GLY A 69 5.36 -20.67 -9.45
N VAL A 70 5.03 -20.69 -8.16
CA VAL A 70 4.20 -19.64 -7.54
C VAL A 70 5.10 -18.46 -7.14
N PRO A 71 4.93 -17.27 -7.76
CA PRO A 71 5.81 -16.14 -7.54
C PRO A 71 5.99 -15.85 -6.05
N SER A 72 7.23 -15.67 -5.62
CA SER A 72 7.54 -15.55 -4.20
C SER A 72 8.64 -14.53 -3.92
N LEU A 73 8.48 -13.78 -2.84
CA LEU A 73 9.46 -12.85 -2.31
C LEU A 73 9.84 -13.25 -0.88
N SER A 74 11.12 -13.14 -0.53
CA SER A 74 11.58 -13.16 0.86
C SER A 74 11.81 -11.74 1.39
N LYS A 75 11.74 -11.59 2.72
CA LYS A 75 12.09 -10.35 3.41
C LYS A 75 13.51 -9.87 3.05
N ASN A 76 14.47 -10.79 3.07
CA ASN A 76 15.87 -10.52 2.73
C ASN A 76 16.05 -10.00 1.30
N THR A 77 15.25 -10.48 0.34
CA THR A 77 15.29 -9.99 -1.04
C THR A 77 14.68 -8.60 -1.14
N ILE A 78 13.55 -8.34 -0.46
CA ILE A 78 12.94 -7.00 -0.39
C ILE A 78 13.91 -5.99 0.23
N GLU A 79 14.58 -6.32 1.34
CA GLU A 79 15.54 -5.43 2.02
C GLU A 79 16.78 -5.10 1.17
N LYS A 80 17.09 -5.93 0.17
CA LYS A 80 18.22 -5.72 -0.76
C LYS A 80 17.85 -4.92 -2.00
N ILE A 81 16.57 -4.64 -2.22
CA ILE A 81 16.12 -3.84 -3.37
C ILE A 81 16.70 -2.43 -3.23
N LYS A 82 17.54 -2.05 -4.19
CA LYS A 82 18.08 -0.69 -4.28
C LYS A 82 17.18 0.14 -5.19
N ILE A 83 16.69 1.24 -4.64
CA ILE A 83 15.84 2.22 -5.31
C ILE A 83 16.35 3.61 -5.00
N LEU A 84 16.16 4.52 -5.94
CA LEU A 84 16.43 5.93 -5.73
C LEU A 84 15.28 6.52 -4.92
N ILE A 85 15.61 7.09 -3.76
CA ILE A 85 14.66 7.75 -2.88
C ILE A 85 14.94 9.25 -2.94
N PRO A 86 13.94 10.09 -3.27
CA PRO A 86 14.11 11.54 -3.27
C PRO A 86 14.34 12.08 -1.85
N ASP A 87 14.74 13.34 -1.72
CA ASP A 87 14.91 13.96 -0.40
C ASP A 87 13.58 14.11 0.35
N LYS A 88 13.65 14.35 1.66
CA LYS A 88 12.47 14.42 2.54
C LYS A 88 11.44 15.49 2.12
N ASN A 89 11.88 16.62 1.57
CA ASN A 89 11.00 17.69 1.11
C ASN A 89 10.22 17.24 -0.13
N GLU A 90 10.89 16.60 -1.07
CA GLU A 90 10.25 16.03 -2.26
C GLU A 90 9.31 14.86 -1.90
N GLN A 91 9.72 13.97 -0.99
CA GLN A 91 8.83 12.90 -0.46
C GLN A 91 7.53 13.49 0.10
N SER A 92 7.62 14.57 0.88
CA SER A 92 6.47 15.26 1.47
C SER A 92 5.55 15.83 0.40
N LYS A 93 6.10 16.55 -0.59
CA LYS A 93 5.34 17.11 -1.72
C LYS A 93 4.62 16.03 -2.53
N ILE A 94 5.30 14.92 -2.82
CA ILE A 94 4.71 13.78 -3.53
C ILE A 94 3.57 13.17 -2.70
N GLY A 95 3.78 12.98 -1.40
CA GLY A 95 2.75 12.49 -0.49
C GLY A 95 1.50 13.37 -0.47
N MET A 96 1.69 14.69 -0.33
CA MET A 96 0.59 15.67 -0.35
C MET A 96 -0.15 15.69 -1.68
N LEU A 97 0.55 15.57 -2.81
CA LEU A 97 -0.06 15.51 -4.13
C LEU A 97 -0.99 14.29 -4.26
N PHE A 98 -0.53 13.11 -3.84
CA PHE A 98 -1.35 11.90 -3.89
C PHE A 98 -2.53 11.97 -2.92
N GLU A 99 -2.33 12.53 -1.72
CA GLU A 99 -3.41 12.75 -0.76
C GLU A 99 -4.48 13.67 -1.33
N HIS A 100 -4.09 14.82 -1.87
CA HIS A 100 -5.00 15.77 -2.49
C HIS A 100 -5.78 15.13 -3.64
N THR A 101 -5.09 14.40 -4.52
CA THR A 101 -5.71 13.71 -5.66
C THR A 101 -6.71 12.66 -5.21
N ASN A 102 -6.36 11.84 -4.21
CA ASN A 102 -7.26 10.84 -3.65
C ASN A 102 -8.50 11.48 -3.01
N ASN A 103 -8.33 12.61 -2.31
CA ASN A 103 -9.45 13.36 -1.72
C ASN A 103 -10.40 13.90 -2.79
N LEU A 104 -9.86 14.41 -3.92
CA LEU A 104 -10.67 14.84 -5.06
C LEU A 104 -11.43 13.67 -5.69
N ILE A 105 -10.77 12.53 -5.90
CA ILE A 105 -11.41 11.31 -6.43
C ILE A 105 -12.55 10.88 -5.50
N ALA A 106 -12.31 10.82 -4.19
CA ALA A 106 -13.32 10.44 -3.21
C ALA A 106 -14.47 11.45 -3.14
N ALA A 107 -14.20 12.75 -3.31
CA ALA A 107 -15.24 13.77 -3.40
C ALA A 107 -16.12 13.58 -4.65
N ASN A 108 -15.51 13.34 -5.81
CA ASN A 108 -16.23 13.11 -7.07
C ASN A 108 -17.06 11.83 -7.05
N GLN A 109 -16.51 10.74 -6.51
CA GLN A 109 -17.24 9.48 -6.35
C GLN A 109 -18.47 9.63 -5.43
N ARG A 110 -18.35 10.42 -4.35
CA ARG A 110 -19.50 10.74 -3.48
C ARG A 110 -20.59 11.53 -4.20
N GLN A 111 -20.22 12.39 -5.16
CA GLN A 111 -21.20 13.14 -5.96
C GLN A 111 -21.90 12.24 -6.99
N GLN A 112 -21.16 11.33 -7.64
CA GLN A 112 -21.72 10.39 -8.61
C GLN A 112 -22.60 9.32 -7.97
N ASN A 113 -22.25 8.88 -6.76
CA ASN A 113 -23.00 7.85 -6.02
C ASN A 113 -24.17 8.43 -5.21
N LYS A 114 -24.60 9.66 -5.46
CA LYS A 114 -25.80 10.21 -4.85
C LYS A 114 -27.02 9.39 -5.30
N PRO A 115 -27.91 8.99 -4.38
CA PRO A 115 -29.10 8.26 -4.77
C PRO A 115 -29.97 9.12 -5.68
N TRP A 116 -30.62 8.48 -6.66
CA TRP A 116 -31.40 9.14 -7.73
C TRP A 116 -32.43 10.18 -7.23
N LYS A 117 -32.87 10.06 -5.97
CA LYS A 117 -33.83 10.97 -5.32
C LYS A 117 -33.27 12.36 -5.03
N ASP A 118 -31.95 12.54 -5.04
CA ASP A 118 -31.27 13.80 -4.71
C ASP A 118 -30.79 14.58 -5.95
N HIS A 119 -31.16 14.15 -7.15
CA HIS A 119 -30.93 14.91 -8.38
C HIS A 119 -32.08 15.91 -8.60
N PRO A 120 -31.79 17.21 -8.82
CA PRO A 120 -32.82 18.16 -9.21
C PRO A 120 -33.45 17.77 -10.56
N PRO A 121 -34.72 18.13 -10.80
CA PRO A 121 -35.45 17.79 -12.02
C PRO A 121 -34.83 18.38 -13.28
#